data_AF-A0ABD6BZK4-F1
#
_entry.id   AF-A0ABD6BZK4-F1
#
_cell.length_a   1.000
_cell.length_b   1.000
_cell.length_c   1.000
_cell.angle_alpha   90.00
_cell.angle_beta   90.00
_cell.angle_gamma   90.00
#
_symmetry.space_group_name_H-M   'P 1'
#
loop_
_entity.id
_entity.type
_entity.pdbx_description
1 polymer ?
#
loop_
_entity_poly.entity_id
_entity_poly.type
_entity_poly.pdbx_seq_one_letter_code
_entity_poly.pdbx_strand_id
1 'polypeptide(L)'
;MEANTATEASPNSTDDEDEDPRIWTEIKRGTEGVSATVYKRENGQTTTVDETWWTWAEFTGISTQDLPISRGGTTRLEAAGPDDLTSAN
;
A
#
# COMPACT_ATOMS: atom_id res chain seq x y z
N MET A 1 -22.37 29.89 -18.47
CA MET A 1 -21.45 28.73 -18.54
C MET A 1 -20.95 28.52 -17.14
N GLU A 2 -21.50 27.55 -16.43
CA GLU A 2 -21.14 27.26 -15.04
C GLU A 2 -20.31 25.97 -15.07
N ALA A 3 -19.03 26.06 -14.72
CA ALA A 3 -18.15 24.91 -14.61
C ALA A 3 -18.19 24.43 -13.15
N ASN A 4 -18.88 23.31 -12.93
CA ASN A 4 -18.96 22.63 -11.65
C ASN A 4 -17.56 22.22 -11.18
N THR A 5 -17.13 22.78 -10.05
CA THR A 5 -15.97 22.32 -9.30
C THR A 5 -16.34 20.97 -8.66
N ALA A 6 -15.90 19.87 -9.27
CA ALA A 6 -15.89 18.58 -8.60
C ALA A 6 -14.78 18.63 -7.54
N THR A 7 -15.14 19.01 -6.32
CA THR A 7 -14.31 18.73 -5.15
C THR A 7 -14.25 17.22 -5.01
N GLU A 8 -13.13 16.63 -5.42
CA GLU A 8 -12.77 15.28 -5.03
C GLU A 8 -12.71 15.24 -3.50
N ALA A 9 -13.64 14.51 -2.89
CA ALA A 9 -13.68 14.31 -1.47
C ALA A 9 -12.46 13.47 -1.07
N SER A 10 -11.42 14.12 -0.53
CA SER A 10 -10.39 13.43 0.25
C SER A 10 -11.10 12.65 1.37
N PRO A 11 -10.92 11.32 1.47
CA PRO A 11 -11.62 10.54 2.47
C PRO A 11 -11.08 10.89 3.85
N ASN A 12 -11.91 11.61 4.59
CA ASN A 12 -11.98 11.64 6.04
C ASN A 12 -10.69 12.03 6.78
N SER A 13 -10.51 13.34 6.94
CA SER A 13 -9.78 13.93 8.06
C SER A 13 -10.45 13.52 9.38
N THR A 14 -9.87 12.54 10.05
CA THR A 14 -9.96 12.44 11.51
C THR A 14 -8.53 12.62 11.98
N ASP A 15 -8.24 13.84 12.39
CA ASP A 15 -6.99 14.29 12.97
C ASP A 15 -6.95 13.75 14.41
N ASP A 16 -6.69 12.46 14.55
CA ASP A 16 -6.30 11.85 15.82
C ASP A 16 -4.78 12.04 15.94
N GLU A 17 -4.38 13.16 16.54
CA GLU A 17 -2.96 13.49 16.81
C GLU A 17 -2.31 12.53 17.83
N ASP A 18 -3.10 11.64 18.44
CA ASP A 18 -2.68 10.58 19.37
C ASP A 18 -2.71 9.17 18.74
N GLU A 19 -2.79 9.04 17.41
CA GLU A 19 -2.73 7.71 16.77
C GLU A 19 -1.32 7.12 16.87
N ASP A 20 -1.19 5.97 17.54
CA ASP A 20 0.06 5.19 17.60
C ASP A 20 0.67 5.06 16.19
N PRO A 21 2.01 5.16 16.04
CA PRO A 21 2.63 5.08 14.74
C PRO A 21 2.30 3.75 14.06
N ARG A 22 1.68 3.83 12.87
CA ARG A 22 1.29 2.65 12.08
C ARG A 22 2.21 2.49 10.90
N ILE A 23 2.72 1.28 10.69
CA ILE A 23 3.53 0.93 9.53
C ILE A 23 2.79 -0.19 8.77
N TRP A 24 2.63 -0.01 7.47
CA TRP A 24 2.07 -1.05 6.60
C TRP A 24 2.80 -1.05 5.26
N THR A 25 2.67 -2.16 4.54
CA THR A 25 3.17 -2.28 3.17
C THR A 25 2.00 -2.52 2.22
N GLU A 26 1.94 -1.78 1.12
CA GLU A 26 1.05 -2.10 0.02
C GLU A 26 1.80 -2.80 -1.09
N ILE A 27 1.33 -3.96 -1.49
CA ILE A 27 1.79 -4.67 -2.68
C ILE A 27 0.78 -4.45 -3.79
N LYS A 28 1.19 -3.81 -4.88
CA LYS A 28 0.36 -3.58 -6.07
C LYS A 28 0.84 -4.47 -7.19
N ARG A 29 -0.08 -5.27 -7.73
CA ARG A 29 0.14 -6.11 -8.91
C ARG A 29 -0.50 -5.40 -10.11
N GLY A 30 0.33 -5.02 -11.07
CA GLY A 30 -0.08 -4.39 -12.33
C GLY A 30 0.08 -5.35 -13.51
N THR A 31 -0.19 -4.83 -14.71
CA THR A 31 0.02 -5.56 -15.96
C THR A 31 1.50 -5.79 -16.26
N GLU A 32 2.36 -4.87 -15.86
CA GLU A 32 3.79 -4.88 -16.20
C GLU A 32 4.67 -5.49 -15.09
N GLY A 33 4.17 -5.54 -13.86
CA GLY A 33 4.96 -6.02 -12.73
C GLY A 33 4.28 -5.86 -11.38
N VAL A 34 5.11 -5.85 -10.34
CA VAL A 34 4.70 -5.72 -8.94
C VAL A 34 5.48 -4.58 -8.30
N SER A 35 4.78 -3.72 -7.55
CA SER A 35 5.43 -2.76 -6.65
C SER A 35 5.10 -3.09 -5.20
N ALA A 36 6.03 -2.77 -4.31
CA ALA A 36 5.84 -2.78 -2.87
C ALA A 36 6.20 -1.40 -2.33
N THR A 37 5.26 -0.78 -1.62
CA THR A 37 5.46 0.53 -1.00
C THR A 37 5.23 0.42 0.50
N VAL A 38 6.23 0.80 1.29
CA VAL A 38 6.15 0.84 2.75
C VAL A 38 5.68 2.23 3.17
N TYR A 39 4.60 2.28 3.93
CA TYR A 39 4.03 3.50 4.47
C TYR A 39 4.21 3.55 5.98
N LYS A 40 4.43 4.75 6.50
CA LYS A 40 4.35 5.07 7.92
C LYS A 40 3.34 6.20 8.12
N ARG A 41 2.40 6.01 9.04
CA ARG A 41 1.54 7.07 9.57
C ARG A 41 1.98 7.41 10.97
N GLU A 42 2.24 8.70 11.21
CA GLU A 42 2.59 9.27 12.51
C GLU A 42 2.06 10.71 12.54
N ASN A 43 1.47 11.13 13.66
CA ASN A 43 0.87 12.46 13.83
C ASN A 43 -0.11 12.82 12.69
N GLY A 44 -1.03 11.91 12.36
CA GLY A 44 -2.00 12.07 11.26
C GLY A 44 -1.42 12.05 9.84
N GLN A 45 -0.09 12.12 9.67
CA GLN A 45 0.56 12.20 8.37
C GLN A 45 1.00 10.83 7.88
N THR A 46 0.58 10.45 6.67
CA THR A 46 1.08 9.25 5.98
C THR A 46 2.25 9.61 5.08
N THR A 47 3.37 8.91 5.24
CA THR A 47 4.61 9.12 4.47
C THR A 47 5.06 7.81 3.83
N THR A 48 5.65 7.89 2.63
CA THR A 48 6.34 6.75 2.02
C THR A 48 7.72 6.62 2.63
N VAL A 49 8.02 5.47 3.20
CA VAL A 49 9.32 5.15 3.81
C VAL A 49 10.26 4.53 2.79
N ASP A 50 9.73 3.58 2.02
CA ASP A 50 10.48 2.86 1.00
C ASP A 50 9.54 2.47 -0.14
N GLU A 51 10.10 2.37 -1.34
CA GLU A 51 9.38 1.91 -2.52
C GLU A 51 10.31 1.09 -3.40
N THR A 52 9.82 -0.07 -3.81
CA THR A 52 10.50 -0.89 -4.81
C THR A 52 9.51 -1.36 -5.87
N TRP A 53 10.01 -1.50 -7.09
CA TRP A 53 9.29 -2.03 -8.24
C TRP A 53 10.10 -3.11 -8.95
N TRP A 54 9.39 -4.13 -9.42
CA TRP A 54 9.94 -5.20 -10.24
C TRP A 54 9.04 -5.48 -11.43
N THR A 55 9.63 -5.75 -12.60
CA THR A 55 8.89 -6.44 -13.65
C THR A 55 8.44 -7.81 -13.15
N TRP A 56 7.41 -8.38 -13.77
CA TRP A 56 7.02 -9.74 -13.43
C TRP A 56 8.12 -10.79 -13.66
N ALA A 57 9.00 -10.56 -14.65
CA ALA A 57 10.14 -11.43 -14.91
C ALA A 57 11.14 -11.41 -13.74
N GLU A 58 11.41 -10.23 -13.18
CA GLU A 58 12.27 -10.07 -12.01
C GLU A 58 11.62 -10.62 -10.74
N PHE A 59 10.31 -10.42 -10.56
CA PHE A 59 9.60 -10.84 -9.35
C PHE A 59 9.38 -12.36 -9.27
N THR A 60 9.08 -13.01 -10.40
CA THR A 60 8.75 -14.45 -10.43
C THR A 60 9.90 -15.33 -10.87
N GLY A 61 10.92 -14.76 -11.53
CA GLY A 61 11.96 -15.53 -12.22
C GLY A 61 11.44 -16.27 -13.47
N ILE A 62 10.20 -16.03 -13.89
CA ILE A 62 9.56 -16.66 -15.05
C ILE A 62 9.42 -15.61 -16.17
N SER A 63 9.70 -16.00 -17.41
CA SER A 63 9.52 -15.10 -18.56
C SER A 63 8.06 -14.64 -18.69
N THR A 64 7.86 -13.37 -19.04
CA THR A 64 6.57 -12.66 -19.04
C THR A 64 5.46 -13.29 -19.90
N GLN A 65 5.79 -14.23 -20.78
CA GLN A 65 4.84 -14.93 -21.65
C GLN A 65 3.97 -15.97 -20.92
N ASP A 66 4.35 -16.39 -19.70
CA ASP A 66 3.63 -17.39 -18.89
C ASP A 66 2.78 -16.76 -17.76
N LEU A 67 2.69 -15.43 -17.70
CA LEU A 67 2.00 -14.78 -16.60
C LEU A 67 0.49 -14.77 -16.80
N PRO A 68 -0.30 -15.11 -15.77
CA PRO A 68 -1.75 -14.98 -15.83
C PRO A 68 -2.11 -13.49 -15.93
N ILE A 69 -2.51 -13.05 -17.14
CA ILE A 69 -2.76 -11.67 -17.60
C ILE A 69 -3.91 -10.96 -16.82
N SER A 70 -4.42 -11.54 -15.74
CA SER A 70 -5.54 -10.96 -14.97
C SER A 70 -5.44 -11.28 -13.48
N ARG A 71 -4.52 -10.62 -12.79
CA ARG A 71 -4.56 -10.48 -11.32
C ARG A 71 -4.10 -9.10 -10.86
N GLY A 72 -4.67 -8.05 -11.48
CA GLY A 72 -4.55 -6.70 -10.96
C GLY A 72 -5.13 -6.62 -9.55
N GLY A 73 -4.43 -5.96 -8.63
CA GLY A 73 -4.95 -5.74 -7.28
C GLY A 73 -3.92 -5.26 -6.27
N THR A 74 -4.40 -4.54 -5.27
CA THR A 74 -3.63 -4.04 -4.13
C THR A 74 -3.87 -4.94 -2.93
N THR A 75 -2.81 -5.38 -2.27
CA THR A 75 -2.87 -6.07 -0.98
C THR A 75 -2.15 -5.22 0.06
N ARG A 76 -2.84 -4.88 1.14
CA ARG A 76 -2.27 -4.17 2.29
C ARG A 76 -1.86 -5.19 3.35
N LEU A 77 -0.64 -5.09 3.82
CA LEU A 77 -0.05 -5.91 4.88
C LEU A 77 0.30 -4.99 6.05
N GLU A 78 -0.38 -5.15 7.19
CA GLU A 78 0.00 -4.45 8.41
C GLU A 78 1.29 -5.02 8.98
N ALA A 79 2.18 -4.17 9.48
CA ALA A 79 3.25 -4.65 10.34
C ALA A 79 2.63 -5.05 11.68
N ALA A 80 2.86 -6.30 12.11
CA ALA A 80 2.50 -6.72 13.45
C ALA A 80 3.28 -5.83 14.44
N GLY A 81 2.56 -5.11 15.31
CA GLY A 81 3.18 -4.41 16.43
C GLY A 81 3.85 -5.42 17.37
N PRO A 82 4.83 -5.00 18.17
CA PRO A 82 5.47 -5.87 19.16
C PRO A 82 4.46 -6.51 20.13
N ASP A 83 3.31 -5.87 20.38
CA ASP A 83 2.24 -6.37 21.24
C ASP A 83 1.42 -7.52 20.60
N ASP A 84 1.32 -7.58 19.27
CA ASP A 84 0.55 -8.60 18.54
C ASP A 84 1.23 -9.99 18.60
N LEU A 85 2.54 -10.01 18.83
CA LEU A 85 3.34 -11.23 18.99
C LEU A 85 3.18 -11.92 20.37
N THR A 86 2.40 -11.35 21.28
CA THR A 86 2.31 -11.84 22.67
C THR A 86 1.06 -12.65 23.01
N SER A 87 0.11 -12.83 22.09
CA SER A 87 -1.09 -13.66 22.35
C SER A 87 -0.94 -15.07 21.77
N ALA A 88 -0.01 -15.83 22.32
CA ALA A 88 -0.03 -17.29 22.24
C ALA A 88 0.15 -17.85 23.67
N ASN A 89 -0.97 -17.99 24.38
CA ASN A 89 -1.04 -18.73 25.64
C ASN A 89 -2.17 -19.77 25.54
#